data_AF-M5E4E8-F1
#
_entry.id   AF-M5E4E8-F1
#
_cell.length_a   1.000
_cell.length_b   1.000
_cell.length_c   1.000
_cell.angle_alpha   90.00
_cell.angle_beta   90.00
_cell.angle_gamma   90.00
#
_symmetry.space_group_name_H-M   'P 1'
#
loop_
_entity.id
_entity.type
_entity.pdbx_description
1 polymer ?
#
loop_
_entity_poly.entity_id
_entity_poly.type
_entity_poly.pdbx_seq_one_letter_code
_entity_poly.pdbx_strand_id
1 'polypeptide(L)'
;MSGFNSNYAGLFSKVINAEFRNIELDSPKILANGIQSRNYVGSLAGYAKGSILNNISVNNITVEGYSSVGGVIGSFKDAISATDIAVTGTLNTYSNTGGIFSSAMGVSLGSLLVLENLSFNGTISTDDNAGGVASIMSFSSLTNCTISGEVSSYGFSNGGVASLVADSTVSQCQVQADVMAKQEVGSPFTTTSYFTGGFFGDMRSSQLTRSSFTGNIQSIDRYVGGVTGAISGSSVIQDVSVSGNINADDCCTGGIVGAAVSYIDYDLTSVEIDNVIVTATINSGASQWAAGILGSNWASAELVESAFNVTDTYWDADLASGLPASVNNIPMGGDGKLTFELQCPTAPGDVSCDPTIFADWDATVWDFGTSTDYPVLR
;
A
#
# COMPACT_ATOMS: atom_id res chain seq x y z
N MET A 1 14.70 -23.65 26.50
CA MET A 1 13.90 -24.28 25.42
C MET A 1 14.71 -24.12 24.15
N SER A 2 15.18 -25.23 23.58
CA SER A 2 15.99 -25.27 22.36
C SER A 2 15.16 -24.72 21.20
N GLY A 3 15.68 -23.71 20.52
CA GLY A 3 15.06 -23.08 19.34
C GLY A 3 14.74 -24.10 18.25
N PHE A 4 13.73 -23.77 17.46
CA PHE A 4 13.31 -24.56 16.31
C PHE A 4 14.51 -24.87 15.39
N ASN A 5 14.74 -26.15 15.08
CA ASN A 5 15.75 -26.60 14.10
C ASN A 5 15.33 -26.30 12.65
N SER A 6 14.17 -25.67 12.43
CA SER A 6 13.66 -25.25 11.13
C SER A 6 13.48 -23.74 11.09
N ASN A 7 13.91 -23.11 9.98
CA ASN A 7 13.69 -21.68 9.71
C ASN A 7 12.20 -21.32 9.48
N TYR A 8 11.26 -22.19 9.85
CA TYR A 8 9.84 -22.02 9.58
C TYR A 8 9.03 -22.37 10.82
N ALA A 9 8.12 -21.48 11.22
CA ALA A 9 7.25 -21.64 12.38
C ALA A 9 5.77 -21.47 12.01
N GLY A 10 4.92 -22.32 12.58
CA GLY A 10 3.48 -22.39 12.37
C GLY A 10 2.94 -23.75 12.80
N LEU A 11 1.64 -23.98 12.64
CA LEU A 11 1.05 -25.31 12.83
C LEU A 11 1.77 -26.36 11.95
N PHE A 12 2.09 -25.95 10.72
CA PHE A 12 2.99 -26.67 9.83
C PHE A 12 4.29 -25.87 9.65
N SER A 13 5.44 -26.52 9.72
CA SER A 13 6.71 -25.86 9.40
C SER A 13 6.75 -25.45 7.92
N LYS A 14 6.55 -26.41 7.03
CA LYS A 14 6.63 -26.23 5.57
C LYS A 14 5.54 -27.05 4.90
N VAL A 15 4.83 -26.45 3.94
CA VAL A 15 3.77 -27.10 3.15
C VAL A 15 4.06 -26.92 1.65
N ILE A 16 3.82 -27.97 0.87
CA ILE A 16 4.05 -27.99 -0.59
C ILE A 16 2.88 -28.73 -1.22
N ASN A 17 2.24 -28.15 -2.25
CA ASN A 17 1.14 -28.81 -2.98
C ASN A 17 0.00 -29.26 -2.07
N ALA A 18 -0.34 -28.43 -1.07
CA ALA A 18 -1.39 -28.69 -0.10
C ALA A 18 -2.61 -27.79 -0.35
N GLU A 19 -3.75 -28.23 0.15
CA GLU A 19 -5.00 -27.48 0.10
C GLU A 19 -5.54 -27.36 1.53
N PHE A 20 -5.74 -26.12 1.97
CA PHE A 20 -6.29 -25.80 3.28
C PHE A 20 -7.63 -25.11 3.09
N ARG A 21 -8.68 -25.67 3.68
CA ARG A 21 -10.04 -25.14 3.63
C ARG A 21 -10.70 -25.13 5.00
N ASN A 22 -11.45 -24.08 5.29
CA ASN A 22 -12.32 -23.99 6.47
C ASN A 22 -11.53 -24.17 7.77
N ILE A 23 -10.45 -23.40 7.92
CA ILE A 23 -9.61 -23.45 9.12
C ILE A 23 -9.86 -22.18 9.93
N GLU A 24 -10.11 -22.37 11.22
CA GLU A 24 -10.13 -21.30 12.20
C GLU A 24 -9.03 -21.54 13.23
N LEU A 25 -8.19 -20.52 13.47
CA LEU A 25 -7.20 -20.48 14.53
C LEU A 25 -7.54 -19.32 15.45
N ASP A 26 -8.00 -19.61 16.67
CA ASP A 26 -8.29 -18.58 17.67
C ASP A 26 -7.14 -18.41 18.67
N SER A 27 -6.73 -17.16 18.83
CA SER A 27 -5.68 -16.69 19.72
C SER A 27 -4.32 -17.41 19.57
N PRO A 28 -3.81 -17.67 18.33
CA PRO A 28 -2.49 -18.26 18.18
C PRO A 28 -1.40 -17.29 18.67
N LYS A 29 -0.47 -17.79 19.48
CA LYS A 29 0.65 -17.02 20.02
C LYS A 29 1.98 -17.64 19.58
N ILE A 30 2.78 -16.89 18.82
CA ILE A 30 4.07 -17.35 18.29
C ILE A 30 5.17 -16.41 18.76
N LEU A 31 6.02 -16.89 19.68
CA LEU A 31 7.04 -16.07 20.33
C LEU A 31 8.43 -16.55 19.97
N ALA A 32 9.31 -15.62 19.60
CA ALA A 32 10.75 -15.84 19.51
C ALA A 32 11.42 -15.26 20.75
N ASN A 33 12.08 -16.11 21.54
CA ASN A 33 12.88 -15.68 22.69
C ASN A 33 14.36 -15.52 22.32
N GLY A 34 14.69 -14.91 21.17
CA GLY A 34 16.07 -14.78 20.70
C GLY A 34 16.27 -13.72 19.61
N ILE A 35 17.44 -13.09 19.64
CA ILE A 35 17.89 -12.02 18.73
C ILE A 35 17.70 -12.45 17.26
N GLN A 36 17.06 -11.60 16.45
CA GLN A 36 16.99 -11.62 14.97
C GLN A 36 16.97 -13.02 14.34
N SER A 37 15.99 -13.85 14.72
CA SER A 37 15.85 -15.18 14.12
C SER A 37 15.24 -15.04 12.71
N ARG A 38 16.06 -15.26 11.67
CA ARG A 38 15.67 -15.28 10.25
C ARG A 38 14.76 -16.46 9.91
N ASN A 39 13.60 -16.52 10.54
CA ASN A 39 12.59 -17.53 10.26
C ASN A 39 11.54 -16.96 9.32
N TYR A 40 10.67 -17.83 8.82
CA TYR A 40 9.41 -17.45 8.22
C TYR A 40 8.30 -17.94 9.15
N VAL A 41 7.36 -17.06 9.45
CA VAL A 41 6.35 -17.34 10.48
C VAL A 41 4.96 -17.09 9.93
N GLY A 42 4.08 -18.06 10.16
CA GLY A 42 2.65 -17.88 10.00
C GLY A 42 1.89 -18.82 10.94
N SER A 43 0.71 -18.43 11.38
CA SER A 43 -0.10 -19.28 12.28
C SER A 43 -0.40 -20.65 11.67
N LEU A 44 -0.67 -20.70 10.36
CA LEU A 44 -0.89 -21.94 9.64
C LEU A 44 0.44 -22.57 9.22
N ALA A 45 1.31 -21.83 8.51
CA ALA A 45 2.63 -22.33 8.17
C ALA A 45 3.71 -21.26 8.00
N GLY A 46 4.96 -21.61 8.27
CA GLY A 46 6.07 -20.69 7.98
C GLY A 46 6.33 -20.55 6.48
N TYR A 47 6.17 -21.62 5.70
CA TYR A 47 6.37 -21.61 4.25
C TYR A 47 5.31 -22.45 3.55
N ALA A 48 4.69 -21.89 2.51
CA ALA A 48 3.80 -22.60 1.62
C ALA A 48 4.23 -22.40 0.17
N LYS A 49 4.39 -23.50 -0.57
CA LYS A 49 4.70 -23.48 -2.00
C LYS A 49 3.64 -24.21 -2.78
N GLY A 50 3.14 -23.58 -3.83
CA GLY A 50 2.15 -24.18 -4.71
C GLY A 50 1.00 -24.75 -3.87
N SER A 51 0.38 -23.97 -2.99
CA SER A 51 -0.69 -24.45 -2.10
C SER A 51 -1.95 -23.58 -2.22
N ILE A 52 -3.14 -24.17 -2.05
CA ILE A 52 -4.43 -23.47 -2.06
C ILE A 52 -4.79 -23.10 -0.61
N LEU A 53 -5.13 -21.84 -0.37
CA LEU A 53 -5.77 -21.39 0.87
C LEU A 53 -7.18 -20.88 0.57
N ASN A 54 -8.18 -21.39 1.28
CA ASN A 54 -9.55 -20.90 1.13
C ASN A 54 -10.29 -20.93 2.47
N ASN A 55 -11.03 -19.86 2.78
CA ASN A 55 -11.84 -19.76 3.98
C ASN A 55 -11.02 -20.03 5.25
N ILE A 56 -10.06 -19.15 5.52
CA ILE A 56 -9.15 -19.25 6.67
C ILE A 56 -9.36 -18.04 7.57
N SER A 57 -9.68 -18.28 8.84
CA SER A 57 -9.80 -17.24 9.86
C SER A 57 -8.72 -17.42 10.92
N VAL A 58 -7.98 -16.35 11.20
CA VAL A 58 -6.99 -16.29 12.26
C VAL A 58 -7.36 -15.14 13.19
N ASN A 59 -7.92 -15.46 14.34
CA ASN A 59 -8.46 -14.48 15.28
C ASN A 59 -7.45 -14.20 16.38
N ASN A 60 -7.25 -12.92 16.71
CA ASN A 60 -6.43 -12.46 17.84
C ASN A 60 -5.00 -13.03 17.85
N ILE A 61 -4.35 -13.12 16.68
CA ILE A 61 -2.96 -13.58 16.62
C ILE A 61 -2.02 -12.65 17.38
N THR A 62 -1.02 -13.21 18.06
CA THR A 62 0.12 -12.46 18.59
C THR A 62 1.42 -13.08 18.09
N VAL A 63 2.24 -12.29 17.39
CA VAL A 63 3.60 -12.69 16.98
C VAL A 63 4.64 -11.71 17.52
N GLU A 64 5.71 -12.23 18.11
CA GLU A 64 6.81 -11.43 18.67
C GLU A 64 8.20 -11.94 18.22
N GLY A 65 9.07 -11.03 17.76
CA GLY A 65 10.53 -11.25 17.65
C GLY A 65 11.04 -12.04 16.43
N TYR A 66 10.25 -12.16 15.36
CA TYR A 66 10.63 -12.88 14.14
C TYR A 66 10.85 -11.95 12.94
N SER A 67 11.57 -12.46 11.93
CA SER A 67 11.58 -11.88 10.58
C SER A 67 10.58 -12.63 9.68
N SER A 68 10.27 -12.06 8.51
CA SER A 68 9.42 -12.69 7.48
C SER A 68 8.10 -13.27 8.03
N VAL A 69 7.29 -12.41 8.64
CA VAL A 69 6.07 -12.78 9.34
C VAL A 69 4.82 -12.49 8.50
N GLY A 70 3.94 -13.47 8.39
CA GLY A 70 2.56 -13.30 7.95
C GLY A 70 1.60 -13.80 9.01
N GLY A 71 0.39 -13.22 9.11
CA GLY A 71 -0.62 -13.74 10.04
C GLY A 71 -1.00 -15.21 9.76
N VAL A 72 -1.04 -15.61 8.49
CA VAL A 72 -1.39 -16.98 8.07
C VAL A 72 -0.16 -17.75 7.60
N ILE A 73 0.56 -17.22 6.61
CA ILE A 73 1.76 -17.85 6.06
C ILE A 73 2.93 -16.88 6.09
N GLY A 74 4.11 -17.33 6.50
CA GLY A 74 5.34 -16.54 6.35
C GLY A 74 5.63 -16.26 4.87
N SER A 75 6.14 -17.25 4.13
CA SER A 75 6.36 -17.09 2.69
C SER A 75 5.42 -17.96 1.86
N PHE A 76 4.59 -17.31 1.04
CA PHE A 76 3.68 -17.94 0.12
C PHE A 76 4.19 -17.77 -1.32
N LYS A 77 4.57 -18.89 -1.95
CA LYS A 77 5.24 -18.89 -3.26
C LYS A 77 4.59 -19.85 -4.24
N ASP A 78 4.81 -19.55 -5.52
CA ASP A 78 4.35 -20.29 -6.68
C ASP A 78 2.82 -20.22 -6.83
N ALA A 79 2.37 -19.90 -8.05
CA ALA A 79 0.98 -19.55 -8.32
C ALA A 79 0.00 -20.67 -7.96
N ILE A 80 -0.93 -20.36 -7.05
CA ILE A 80 -2.16 -21.11 -6.80
C ILE A 80 -3.28 -20.11 -6.46
N SER A 81 -3.65 -19.94 -5.19
CA SER A 81 -4.65 -18.97 -4.77
C SER A 81 -4.74 -18.91 -3.25
N ALA A 82 -5.08 -17.73 -2.75
CA ALA A 82 -5.51 -17.53 -1.37
C ALA A 82 -6.78 -16.68 -1.38
N THR A 83 -7.87 -17.25 -0.87
CA THR A 83 -9.22 -16.66 -0.97
C THR A 83 -9.94 -16.70 0.36
N ASP A 84 -10.73 -15.68 0.66
CA ASP A 84 -11.57 -15.61 1.86
C ASP A 84 -10.74 -15.78 3.14
N ILE A 85 -9.77 -14.89 3.35
CA ILE A 85 -8.87 -14.95 4.50
C ILE A 85 -9.06 -13.72 5.37
N ALA A 86 -9.36 -13.96 6.65
CA ALA A 86 -9.48 -12.91 7.64
C ALA A 86 -8.48 -13.11 8.77
N VAL A 87 -7.72 -12.06 9.09
CA VAL A 87 -6.75 -12.06 10.19
C VAL A 87 -7.02 -10.88 11.12
N THR A 88 -7.05 -11.13 12.42
CA THR A 88 -7.05 -10.08 13.45
C THR A 88 -5.93 -10.29 14.45
N GLY A 89 -5.33 -9.21 14.96
CA GLY A 89 -4.35 -9.30 16.05
C GLY A 89 -3.17 -8.33 15.96
N THR A 90 -2.07 -8.71 16.60
CA THR A 90 -0.88 -7.87 16.75
C THR A 90 0.38 -8.60 16.30
N LEU A 91 1.13 -7.98 15.39
CA LEU A 91 2.40 -8.49 14.88
C LEU A 91 3.52 -7.50 15.25
N ASN A 92 4.33 -7.86 16.25
CA ASN A 92 5.46 -7.07 16.74
C ASN A 92 6.78 -7.77 16.35
N THR A 93 7.42 -7.31 15.29
CA THR A 93 8.39 -8.14 14.54
C THR A 93 9.65 -7.35 14.20
N TYR A 94 10.66 -8.02 13.66
CA TYR A 94 11.90 -7.36 13.29
C TYR A 94 11.94 -6.98 11.80
N SER A 95 11.35 -7.76 10.92
CA SER A 95 11.54 -7.54 9.49
C SER A 95 10.46 -8.17 8.63
N ASN A 96 10.15 -7.51 7.50
CA ASN A 96 9.25 -7.95 6.43
C ASN A 96 7.98 -8.61 6.96
N THR A 97 7.05 -7.79 7.41
CA THR A 97 5.83 -8.27 8.03
C THR A 97 4.64 -7.86 7.21
N GLY A 98 3.80 -8.84 6.87
CA GLY A 98 2.47 -8.55 6.39
C GLY A 98 1.38 -9.12 7.28
N GLY A 99 0.23 -8.49 7.28
CA GLY A 99 -0.89 -8.90 8.13
C GLY A 99 -1.36 -10.32 7.83
N ILE A 100 -1.24 -10.77 6.58
CA ILE A 100 -1.68 -12.10 6.13
C ILE A 100 -0.48 -12.95 5.70
N PHE A 101 0.39 -12.38 4.85
CA PHE A 101 1.58 -13.01 4.30
C PHE A 101 2.81 -12.16 4.62
N SER A 102 4.00 -12.72 4.81
CA SER A 102 5.20 -11.88 4.68
C SER A 102 5.48 -11.59 3.20
N SER A 103 5.49 -12.65 2.40
CA SER A 103 5.66 -12.57 0.95
C SER A 103 4.59 -13.38 0.24
N ALA A 104 4.00 -12.77 -0.79
CA ALA A 104 3.02 -13.40 -1.67
C ALA A 104 3.53 -13.28 -3.12
N MET A 105 4.15 -14.36 -3.62
CA MET A 105 4.87 -14.36 -4.89
C MET A 105 4.32 -15.41 -5.84
N GLY A 106 3.82 -14.98 -7.00
CA GLY A 106 3.51 -15.85 -8.12
C GLY A 106 4.76 -16.37 -8.84
N VAL A 107 4.55 -16.97 -10.01
CA VAL A 107 5.63 -17.41 -10.89
C VAL A 107 5.87 -16.38 -12.00
N SER A 108 7.10 -15.88 -12.10
CA SER A 108 7.50 -15.01 -13.21
C SER A 108 7.28 -15.73 -14.54
N LEU A 109 6.63 -15.05 -15.50
CA LEU A 109 6.23 -15.58 -16.82
C LEU A 109 5.22 -16.77 -16.77
N GLY A 110 4.62 -17.03 -15.61
CA GLY A 110 3.52 -17.99 -15.45
C GLY A 110 2.21 -17.29 -15.07
N SER A 111 1.27 -18.05 -14.52
CA SER A 111 0.02 -17.48 -13.99
C SER A 111 0.32 -16.61 -12.76
N LEU A 112 -0.42 -15.48 -12.63
CA LEU A 112 -0.36 -14.68 -11.42
C LEU A 112 -0.87 -15.49 -10.22
N LEU A 113 -0.32 -15.21 -9.03
CA LEU A 113 -0.91 -15.68 -7.79
C LEU A 113 -2.24 -14.95 -7.54
N VAL A 114 -3.34 -15.69 -7.42
CA VAL A 114 -4.67 -15.10 -7.17
C VAL A 114 -4.89 -14.90 -5.68
N LEU A 115 -5.17 -13.66 -5.28
CA LEU A 115 -5.46 -13.24 -3.92
C LEU A 115 -6.84 -12.56 -3.93
N GLU A 116 -7.81 -13.08 -3.18
CA GLU A 116 -9.18 -12.57 -3.23
C GLU A 116 -9.82 -12.54 -1.84
N ASN A 117 -10.60 -11.50 -1.54
CA ASN A 117 -11.36 -11.38 -0.29
C ASN A 117 -10.46 -11.53 0.94
N LEU A 118 -9.46 -10.66 1.02
CA LEU A 118 -8.44 -10.69 2.07
C LEU A 118 -8.66 -9.53 3.06
N SER A 119 -8.77 -9.83 4.35
CA SER A 119 -8.91 -8.80 5.38
C SER A 119 -7.89 -8.93 6.50
N PHE A 120 -7.27 -7.82 6.88
CA PHE A 120 -6.47 -7.70 8.09
C PHE A 120 -7.01 -6.57 8.96
N ASN A 121 -7.28 -6.85 10.23
CA ASN A 121 -7.65 -5.86 11.22
C ASN A 121 -6.77 -5.98 12.46
N GLY A 122 -5.88 -5.01 12.67
CA GLY A 122 -5.01 -5.05 13.82
C GLY A 122 -3.82 -4.09 13.74
N THR A 123 -2.76 -4.46 14.44
CA THR A 123 -1.55 -3.64 14.54
C THR A 123 -0.36 -4.42 14.00
N ILE A 124 0.35 -3.83 13.04
CA ILE A 124 1.66 -4.26 12.59
C ILE A 124 2.67 -3.23 13.06
N SER A 125 3.67 -3.70 13.80
CA SER A 125 4.84 -2.93 14.19
C SER A 125 6.07 -3.78 13.89
N THR A 126 6.90 -3.31 12.96
CA THR A 126 8.11 -4.01 12.54
C THR A 126 9.27 -3.06 12.42
N ASP A 127 10.52 -3.53 12.57
CA ASP A 127 11.64 -2.63 12.31
C ASP A 127 11.73 -2.34 10.81
N ASP A 128 11.78 -3.38 9.95
CA ASP A 128 11.87 -3.18 8.50
C ASP A 128 10.50 -2.93 7.82
N ASN A 129 10.15 -3.71 6.80
CA ASN A 129 9.06 -3.37 5.90
C ASN A 129 7.69 -3.92 6.35
N ALA A 130 6.64 -3.11 6.20
CA ALA A 130 5.29 -3.44 6.67
C ALA A 130 4.23 -3.38 5.54
N GLY A 131 3.27 -4.31 5.56
CA GLY A 131 2.10 -4.30 4.68
C GLY A 131 0.86 -4.93 5.30
N GLY A 132 -0.35 -4.43 5.05
CA GLY A 132 -1.57 -5.04 5.60
C GLY A 132 -1.87 -6.44 5.04
N VAL A 133 -1.63 -6.66 3.74
CA VAL A 133 -1.76 -7.99 3.11
C VAL A 133 -0.42 -8.71 3.15
N ALA A 134 0.61 -8.11 2.55
CA ALA A 134 1.93 -8.68 2.44
C ALA A 134 3.01 -7.62 2.57
N SER A 135 4.19 -7.94 3.12
CA SER A 135 5.32 -7.02 2.96
C SER A 135 5.71 -6.94 1.47
N ILE A 136 5.92 -8.08 0.82
CA ILE A 136 6.30 -8.14 -0.60
C ILE A 136 5.23 -8.89 -1.39
N MET A 137 4.75 -8.26 -2.46
CA MET A 137 3.85 -8.87 -3.43
C MET A 137 4.46 -8.80 -4.83
N SER A 138 4.53 -9.93 -5.53
CA SER A 138 5.10 -9.96 -6.89
C SER A 138 4.44 -11.03 -7.76
N PHE A 139 4.15 -10.70 -9.02
CA PHE A 139 3.43 -11.58 -9.94
C PHE A 139 2.09 -12.05 -9.34
N SER A 140 1.32 -11.12 -8.77
CA SER A 140 0.07 -11.40 -8.06
C SER A 140 -1.10 -10.59 -8.61
N SER A 141 -2.32 -11.11 -8.44
CA SER A 141 -3.57 -10.40 -8.66
C SER A 141 -4.34 -10.39 -7.36
N LEU A 142 -4.42 -9.21 -6.72
CA LEU A 142 -5.17 -8.98 -5.50
C LEU A 142 -6.48 -8.25 -5.84
N THR A 143 -7.60 -8.86 -5.47
CA THR A 143 -8.92 -8.24 -5.61
C THR A 143 -9.67 -8.31 -4.30
N ASN A 144 -10.39 -7.24 -3.97
CA ASN A 144 -11.24 -7.15 -2.79
C ASN A 144 -10.45 -7.38 -1.48
N CYS A 145 -9.82 -6.31 -0.98
CA CYS A 145 -9.11 -6.38 0.29
C CYS A 145 -9.55 -5.29 1.26
N THR A 146 -9.53 -5.60 2.55
CA THR A 146 -9.87 -4.64 3.61
C THR A 146 -8.80 -4.62 4.68
N ILE A 147 -8.15 -3.47 4.85
CA ILE A 147 -7.11 -3.30 5.87
C ILE A 147 -7.58 -2.25 6.86
N SER A 148 -7.55 -2.57 8.15
CA SER A 148 -7.85 -1.61 9.21
C SER A 148 -6.89 -1.69 10.39
N GLY A 149 -6.74 -0.57 11.10
CA GLY A 149 -5.88 -0.45 12.28
C GLY A 149 -4.60 0.32 11.98
N GLU A 150 -3.44 -0.24 12.33
CA GLU A 150 -2.14 0.44 12.19
C GLU A 150 -1.14 -0.46 11.46
N VAL A 151 -0.46 0.10 10.45
CA VAL A 151 0.66 -0.53 9.75
C VAL A 151 1.90 0.36 9.90
N SER A 152 2.84 -0.05 10.76
CA SER A 152 4.03 0.74 11.05
C SER A 152 5.35 -0.01 10.92
N SER A 153 6.35 0.74 10.43
CA SER A 153 7.76 0.33 10.33
C SER A 153 8.64 1.25 11.18
N TYR A 154 9.83 0.80 11.60
CA TYR A 154 10.84 1.67 12.19
C TYR A 154 11.94 1.98 11.17
N GLY A 155 11.64 2.94 10.30
CA GLY A 155 12.63 3.47 9.39
C GLY A 155 12.84 2.69 8.08
N PHE A 156 11.79 2.06 7.58
CA PHE A 156 11.79 1.35 6.29
C PHE A 156 10.44 1.51 5.58
N SER A 157 10.31 0.91 4.39
CA SER A 157 9.15 1.13 3.51
C SER A 157 7.88 0.46 4.01
N ASN A 158 6.75 1.10 3.76
CA ASN A 158 5.48 0.67 4.31
C ASN A 158 4.32 1.13 3.44
N GLY A 159 3.35 0.24 3.29
CA GLY A 159 2.12 0.49 2.58
C GLY A 159 0.95 -0.16 3.29
N GLY A 160 -0.25 0.41 3.19
CA GLY A 160 -1.43 -0.19 3.78
C GLY A 160 -1.72 -1.59 3.22
N VAL A 161 -1.42 -1.84 1.94
CA VAL A 161 -1.53 -3.18 1.32
C VAL A 161 -0.19 -3.90 1.33
N ALA A 162 0.86 -3.26 0.79
CA ALA A 162 2.19 -3.84 0.76
C ALA A 162 3.32 -2.84 0.83
N SER A 163 4.46 -3.21 1.41
CA SER A 163 5.65 -2.36 1.34
C SER A 163 6.26 -2.30 -0.06
N LEU A 164 6.18 -3.41 -0.82
CA LEU A 164 6.63 -3.48 -2.21
C LEU A 164 5.61 -4.29 -3.02
N VAL A 165 5.17 -3.71 -4.14
CA VAL A 165 4.38 -4.39 -5.16
C VAL A 165 5.09 -4.34 -6.51
N ALA A 166 5.26 -5.50 -7.16
CA ALA A 166 5.94 -5.62 -8.45
C ALA A 166 5.17 -6.53 -9.42
N ASP A 167 5.04 -6.14 -10.69
CA ASP A 167 4.42 -6.95 -11.74
C ASP A 167 3.05 -7.53 -11.32
N SER A 168 2.23 -6.71 -10.66
CA SER A 168 1.00 -7.15 -10.00
C SER A 168 -0.18 -6.25 -10.30
N THR A 169 -1.38 -6.78 -10.12
CA THR A 169 -2.64 -6.04 -10.19
C THR A 169 -3.27 -6.01 -8.81
N VAL A 170 -3.74 -4.84 -8.37
CA VAL A 170 -4.46 -4.64 -7.12
C VAL A 170 -5.74 -3.88 -7.42
N SER A 171 -6.87 -4.39 -6.96
CA SER A 171 -8.15 -3.72 -7.17
C SER A 171 -9.15 -3.92 -6.05
N GLN A 172 -10.12 -3.00 -5.93
CA GLN A 172 -11.21 -3.11 -4.97
C GLN A 172 -10.73 -3.19 -3.52
N CYS A 173 -9.63 -2.50 -3.20
CA CYS A 173 -9.07 -2.49 -1.86
C CYS A 173 -9.51 -1.25 -1.09
N GLN A 174 -9.94 -1.46 0.16
CA GLN A 174 -10.30 -0.43 1.11
C GLN A 174 -9.31 -0.45 2.27
N VAL A 175 -8.53 0.62 2.41
CA VAL A 175 -7.56 0.77 3.50
C VAL A 175 -8.06 1.85 4.44
N GLN A 176 -8.47 1.46 5.64
CA GLN A 176 -8.85 2.36 6.74
C GLN A 176 -7.83 2.21 7.88
N ALA A 177 -6.63 2.72 7.67
CA ALA A 177 -5.51 2.49 8.58
C ALA A 177 -4.56 3.68 8.66
N ASP A 178 -3.87 3.79 9.79
CA ASP A 178 -2.70 4.66 9.91
C ASP A 178 -1.46 3.91 9.39
N VAL A 179 -0.80 4.48 8.38
CA VAL A 179 0.39 3.93 7.75
C VAL A 179 1.59 4.83 8.07
N MET A 180 2.46 4.38 8.96
CA MET A 180 3.46 5.25 9.58
C MET A 180 4.86 4.65 9.60
N ALA A 181 5.83 5.32 9.03
CA ALA A 181 7.23 5.06 9.36
C ALA A 181 7.55 5.82 10.63
N LYS A 182 8.05 5.14 11.65
CA LYS A 182 8.34 5.65 13.00
C LYS A 182 9.84 5.69 13.22
N GLN A 183 10.29 6.58 14.10
CA GLN A 183 11.68 6.62 14.54
C GLN A 183 11.88 5.61 15.67
N GLU A 184 12.88 4.73 15.53
CA GLU A 184 13.28 3.84 16.61
C GLU A 184 13.96 4.66 17.71
N VAL A 185 13.49 4.53 18.95
CA VAL A 185 14.05 5.25 20.11
C VAL A 185 15.48 4.78 20.37
N GLY A 186 16.47 5.63 20.06
CA GLY A 186 17.89 5.37 20.31
C GLY A 186 18.67 4.75 19.15
N SER A 187 18.07 4.66 17.96
CA SER A 187 18.74 4.14 16.77
C SER A 187 19.65 5.21 16.13
N PRO A 188 20.94 4.92 15.89
CA PRO A 188 21.84 5.83 15.18
C PRO A 188 21.62 5.82 13.66
N PHE A 189 20.74 4.96 13.15
CA PHE A 189 20.47 4.82 11.73
C PHE A 189 19.46 5.86 11.27
N THR A 190 19.95 6.94 10.68
CA THR A 190 19.16 7.75 9.73
C THR A 190 19.26 7.05 8.39
N THR A 191 18.40 6.06 8.11
CA THR A 191 18.32 5.51 6.74
C THR A 191 17.83 6.61 5.80
N THR A 192 18.26 6.57 4.53
CA THR A 192 18.20 7.72 3.62
C THR A 192 17.06 7.64 2.58
N SER A 193 16.17 6.65 2.68
CA SER A 193 15.09 6.45 1.70
C SER A 193 13.95 5.64 2.32
N TYR A 194 12.97 6.35 2.86
CA TYR A 194 11.71 5.77 3.33
C TYR A 194 10.70 5.98 2.22
N PHE A 195 9.98 4.93 1.84
CA PHE A 195 8.84 5.07 0.96
C PHE A 195 7.61 4.65 1.75
N THR A 196 6.79 5.64 2.10
CA THR A 196 5.51 5.41 2.76
C THR A 196 4.39 5.76 1.81
N GLY A 197 3.46 4.84 1.58
CA GLY A 197 2.24 5.16 0.85
C GLY A 197 0.99 4.56 1.46
N GLY A 198 -0.16 5.10 1.08
CA GLY A 198 -1.44 4.62 1.58
C GLY A 198 -1.68 3.15 1.19
N PHE A 199 -1.36 2.78 -0.04
CA PHE A 199 -1.44 1.40 -0.52
C PHE A 199 -0.07 0.72 -0.54
N PHE A 200 0.93 1.40 -1.12
CA PHE A 200 2.24 0.81 -1.35
C PHE A 200 3.38 1.64 -0.81
N GLY A 201 4.41 1.00 -0.26
CA GLY A 201 5.68 1.70 -0.08
C GLY A 201 6.30 2.00 -1.44
N ASP A 202 6.55 0.95 -2.23
CA ASP A 202 7.16 1.02 -3.56
C ASP A 202 6.31 0.24 -4.58
N MET A 203 5.95 0.89 -5.68
CA MET A 203 5.11 0.35 -6.76
C MET A 203 5.90 0.25 -8.05
N ARG A 204 6.07 -0.98 -8.56
CA ARG A 204 6.88 -1.27 -9.75
C ARG A 204 6.08 -2.02 -10.79
N SER A 205 5.99 -1.50 -12.01
CA SER A 205 5.28 -2.14 -13.13
C SER A 205 3.93 -2.78 -12.72
N SER A 206 3.11 -2.05 -11.96
CA SER A 206 1.93 -2.61 -11.30
C SER A 206 0.71 -1.72 -11.50
N GLN A 207 -0.47 -2.24 -11.16
CA GLN A 207 -1.73 -1.52 -11.33
C GLN A 207 -2.48 -1.44 -10.01
N LEU A 208 -3.02 -0.27 -9.68
CA LEU A 208 -4.00 -0.06 -8.62
C LEU A 208 -5.27 0.50 -9.23
N THR A 209 -6.39 -0.20 -9.04
CA THR A 209 -7.69 0.26 -9.56
C THR A 209 -8.81 0.22 -8.53
N ARG A 210 -9.79 1.12 -8.63
CA ARG A 210 -11.05 1.06 -7.87
C ARG A 210 -10.82 0.83 -6.38
N SER A 211 -9.95 1.63 -5.77
CA SER A 211 -9.49 1.42 -4.39
C SER A 211 -9.51 2.71 -3.58
N SER A 212 -9.83 2.63 -2.29
CA SER A 212 -9.91 3.80 -1.40
C SER A 212 -8.98 3.69 -0.19
N PHE A 213 -8.38 4.82 0.17
CA PHE A 213 -7.59 4.98 1.38
C PHE A 213 -8.21 6.05 2.27
N THR A 214 -8.30 5.77 3.57
CA THR A 214 -8.68 6.72 4.62
C THR A 214 -7.81 6.52 5.85
N GLY A 215 -7.07 7.55 6.26
CA GLY A 215 -6.22 7.48 7.45
C GLY A 215 -5.06 8.46 7.40
N ASN A 216 -4.12 8.30 8.33
CA ASN A 216 -2.88 9.08 8.31
C ASN A 216 -1.77 8.30 7.57
N ILE A 217 -1.08 8.99 6.67
CA ILE A 217 0.12 8.48 6.00
C ILE A 217 1.29 9.36 6.46
N GLN A 218 2.24 8.77 7.18
CA GLN A 218 3.35 9.52 7.78
C GLN A 218 4.71 8.87 7.52
N SER A 219 5.70 9.68 7.18
CA SER A 219 7.11 9.32 7.22
C SER A 219 7.91 10.30 8.08
N ILE A 220 8.88 9.77 8.84
CA ILE A 220 9.79 10.54 9.71
C ILE A 220 10.87 11.32 8.96
N ASP A 221 10.99 11.14 7.65
CA ASP A 221 11.98 11.85 6.84
C ASP A 221 11.46 11.98 5.42
N ARG A 222 11.54 10.90 4.62
CA ARG A 222 11.32 10.97 3.16
C ARG A 222 10.21 10.14 2.55
N TYR A 223 9.87 10.62 1.36
CA TYR A 223 8.91 10.18 0.34
C TYR A 223 7.60 9.58 0.84
N VAL A 224 6.58 10.43 0.84
CA VAL A 224 5.23 10.05 1.18
C VAL A 224 4.31 10.30 -0.01
N GLY A 225 3.53 9.30 -0.39
CA GLY A 225 2.47 9.41 -1.39
C GLY A 225 1.13 8.93 -0.86
N GLY A 226 0.03 9.56 -1.28
CA GLY A 226 -1.31 9.05 -0.93
C GLY A 226 -1.53 7.62 -1.42
N VAL A 227 -0.99 7.28 -2.59
CA VAL A 227 -1.05 5.93 -3.16
C VAL A 227 0.24 5.17 -2.87
N THR A 228 1.37 5.72 -3.30
CA THR A 228 2.67 5.06 -3.20
C THR A 228 3.81 6.00 -2.81
N GLY A 229 4.70 5.55 -1.94
CA GLY A 229 5.90 6.31 -1.58
C GLY A 229 6.89 6.43 -2.75
N ALA A 230 7.02 5.39 -3.56
CA ALA A 230 7.79 5.41 -4.81
C ALA A 230 7.03 4.73 -5.96
N ILE A 231 7.30 5.19 -7.18
CA ILE A 231 6.79 4.57 -8.41
C ILE A 231 7.89 4.41 -9.46
N SER A 232 7.86 3.27 -10.16
CA SER A 232 8.77 2.93 -11.26
C SER A 232 8.10 1.97 -12.25
N GLY A 233 8.79 1.64 -13.34
CA GLY A 233 8.27 0.69 -14.33
C GLY A 233 7.11 1.26 -15.17
N SER A 234 6.25 0.35 -15.64
CA SER A 234 5.00 0.65 -16.35
C SER A 234 3.81 0.48 -15.39
N SER A 235 3.29 1.57 -14.83
CA SER A 235 2.33 1.53 -13.73
C SER A 235 1.02 2.27 -14.04
N VAL A 236 -0.09 1.82 -13.44
CA VAL A 236 -1.43 2.43 -13.59
C VAL A 236 -2.05 2.67 -12.22
N ILE A 237 -2.61 3.86 -12.01
CA ILE A 237 -3.43 4.24 -10.85
C ILE A 237 -4.73 4.80 -11.40
N GLN A 238 -5.83 4.05 -11.27
CA GLN A 238 -7.11 4.45 -11.84
C GLN A 238 -8.29 4.26 -10.90
N ASP A 239 -9.23 5.20 -10.87
CA ASP A 239 -10.39 5.13 -9.99
C ASP A 239 -9.98 4.98 -8.51
N VAL A 240 -9.20 5.93 -8.00
CA VAL A 240 -8.65 5.85 -6.63
C VAL A 240 -9.03 7.08 -5.82
N SER A 241 -9.46 6.88 -4.57
CA SER A 241 -9.68 7.97 -3.62
C SER A 241 -8.72 7.87 -2.43
N VAL A 242 -8.15 9.02 -2.04
CA VAL A 242 -7.29 9.14 -0.86
C VAL A 242 -7.81 10.27 0.03
N SER A 243 -8.11 9.97 1.28
CA SER A 243 -8.56 10.96 2.26
C SER A 243 -7.80 10.84 3.59
N GLY A 244 -7.68 11.96 4.31
CA GLY A 244 -7.00 12.02 5.61
C GLY A 244 -5.83 13.00 5.62
N ASN A 245 -4.65 12.55 6.07
CA ASN A 245 -3.45 13.39 6.17
C ASN A 245 -2.23 12.68 5.58
N ILE A 246 -1.46 13.39 4.76
CA ILE A 246 -0.25 12.90 4.11
C ILE A 246 0.91 13.80 4.56
N ASN A 247 1.84 13.25 5.34
CA ASN A 247 2.88 14.05 5.98
C ASN A 247 4.27 13.38 5.91
N ALA A 248 5.25 14.11 5.38
CA ALA A 248 6.67 13.78 5.52
C ALA A 248 7.33 14.79 6.47
N ASP A 249 8.08 14.34 7.47
CA ASP A 249 8.71 15.25 8.46
C ASP A 249 9.90 16.06 7.88
N ASP A 250 10.55 15.61 6.80
CA ASP A 250 11.58 16.39 6.06
C ASP A 250 11.16 16.68 4.61
N CYS A 251 11.26 15.67 3.74
CA CYS A 251 11.06 15.77 2.30
C CYS A 251 10.73 14.40 1.73
N CYS A 252 9.70 14.14 0.96
CA CYS A 252 8.93 15.05 0.15
C CYS A 252 7.57 14.37 -0.03
N THR A 253 6.53 15.17 -0.24
CA THR A 253 5.15 14.66 -0.15
C THR A 253 4.43 14.87 -1.47
N GLY A 254 3.99 13.80 -2.11
CA GLY A 254 3.01 13.87 -3.18
C GLY A 254 1.63 13.48 -2.67
N GLY A 255 0.58 14.13 -3.14
CA GLY A 255 -0.78 13.69 -2.85
C GLY A 255 -1.07 12.29 -3.38
N ILE A 256 -0.37 11.85 -4.44
CA ILE A 256 -0.50 10.50 -5.02
C ILE A 256 0.82 9.72 -4.92
N VAL A 257 1.92 10.31 -5.40
CA VAL A 257 3.23 9.66 -5.54
C VAL A 257 4.30 10.43 -4.77
N GLY A 258 4.98 9.77 -3.83
CA GLY A 258 6.08 10.39 -3.08
C GLY A 258 7.31 10.67 -3.93
N ALA A 259 7.75 9.69 -4.74
CA ALA A 259 8.90 9.82 -5.63
C ALA A 259 8.77 9.02 -6.93
N ALA A 260 9.21 9.60 -8.05
CA ALA A 260 9.41 8.90 -9.32
C ALA A 260 10.86 8.39 -9.44
N VAL A 261 11.04 7.09 -9.62
CA VAL A 261 12.34 6.40 -9.61
C VAL A 261 12.51 5.54 -10.85
N SER A 262 13.74 5.41 -11.37
CA SER A 262 14.09 4.46 -12.43
C SER A 262 15.11 3.45 -11.89
N TYR A 263 14.72 2.18 -11.82
CA TYR A 263 15.60 1.10 -11.37
C TYR A 263 16.12 0.30 -12.57
N ILE A 264 17.25 -0.39 -12.39
CA ILE A 264 17.88 -1.23 -13.44
C ILE A 264 16.90 -2.23 -14.07
N ASP A 265 16.02 -2.84 -13.27
CA ASP A 265 15.05 -3.84 -13.73
C ASP A 265 13.62 -3.29 -13.89
N TYR A 266 13.41 -2.02 -13.53
CA TYR A 266 12.11 -1.34 -13.58
C TYR A 266 12.32 0.11 -14.02
N ASP A 267 12.73 0.27 -15.27
CA ASP A 267 12.89 1.59 -15.86
C ASP A 267 11.56 2.33 -15.84
N LEU A 268 11.60 3.60 -15.43
CA LEU A 268 10.43 4.46 -15.49
C LEU A 268 10.08 4.66 -16.96
N THR A 269 8.97 4.07 -17.40
CA THR A 269 8.61 4.00 -18.82
C THR A 269 7.21 4.55 -19.10
N SER A 270 6.25 4.25 -18.24
CA SER A 270 4.88 4.76 -18.36
C SER A 270 4.20 4.76 -17.00
N VAL A 271 3.58 5.87 -16.63
CA VAL A 271 2.75 6.00 -15.43
C VAL A 271 1.45 6.67 -15.84
N GLU A 272 0.36 5.92 -15.78
CA GLU A 272 -0.99 6.42 -16.03
C GLU A 272 -1.68 6.70 -14.70
N ILE A 273 -2.15 7.93 -14.51
CA ILE A 273 -2.95 8.33 -13.34
C ILE A 273 -4.23 8.95 -13.86
N ASP A 274 -5.35 8.29 -13.59
CA ASP A 274 -6.64 8.63 -14.19
C ASP A 274 -7.78 8.48 -13.18
N ASN A 275 -8.75 9.40 -13.18
CA ASN A 275 -9.88 9.37 -12.25
C ASN A 275 -9.44 9.21 -10.78
N VAL A 276 -8.55 10.08 -10.30
CA VAL A 276 -8.05 10.04 -8.92
C VAL A 276 -8.47 11.30 -8.17
N ILE A 277 -8.94 11.14 -6.93
CA ILE A 277 -9.23 12.28 -6.04
C ILE A 277 -8.46 12.18 -4.71
N VAL A 278 -7.78 13.26 -4.35
CA VAL A 278 -7.06 13.40 -3.07
C VAL A 278 -7.73 14.48 -2.22
N THR A 279 -8.44 14.07 -1.17
CA THR A 279 -9.14 14.93 -0.22
C THR A 279 -8.42 14.90 1.13
N ALA A 280 -7.13 15.21 1.10
CA ALA A 280 -6.24 15.08 2.25
C ALA A 280 -5.43 16.36 2.47
N THR A 281 -5.05 16.62 3.72
CA THR A 281 -3.99 17.62 3.98
C THR A 281 -2.65 17.06 3.51
N ILE A 282 -1.89 17.86 2.78
CA ILE A 282 -0.59 17.46 2.21
C ILE A 282 0.50 18.35 2.82
N ASN A 283 1.39 17.74 3.60
CA ASN A 283 2.43 18.45 4.34
C ASN A 283 3.81 17.84 4.08
N SER A 284 4.81 18.69 3.95
CA SER A 284 6.22 18.32 3.99
C SER A 284 6.92 19.27 4.96
N GLY A 285 7.78 18.73 5.83
CA GLY A 285 8.44 19.50 6.87
C GLY A 285 9.54 20.43 6.33
N ALA A 286 10.79 20.21 6.74
CA ALA A 286 11.85 21.22 6.57
C ALA A 286 12.15 21.60 5.11
N SER A 287 12.01 20.68 4.16
CA SER A 287 12.22 20.98 2.74
C SER A 287 11.08 21.77 2.09
N GLN A 288 9.87 21.68 2.66
CA GLN A 288 8.63 22.18 2.07
C GLN A 288 8.34 21.66 0.66
N TRP A 289 8.92 20.51 0.27
CA TRP A 289 8.68 19.89 -1.03
C TRP A 289 7.43 19.03 -0.98
N ALA A 290 6.29 19.69 -1.21
CA ALA A 290 5.00 19.04 -1.33
C ALA A 290 4.36 19.36 -2.69
N ALA A 291 3.52 18.46 -3.18
CA ALA A 291 2.76 18.63 -4.42
C ALA A 291 1.46 17.80 -4.39
N GLY A 292 0.47 18.19 -5.19
CA GLY A 292 -0.80 17.48 -5.32
C GLY A 292 -0.66 16.08 -5.91
N ILE A 293 0.32 15.85 -6.79
CA ILE A 293 0.56 14.54 -7.42
C ILE A 293 1.94 14.00 -7.05
N LEU A 294 3.03 14.66 -7.47
CA LEU A 294 4.39 14.12 -7.38
C LEU A 294 5.30 14.92 -6.43
N GLY A 295 5.72 14.30 -5.32
CA GLY A 295 6.55 14.91 -4.30
C GLY A 295 8.05 15.00 -4.61
N SER A 296 8.59 14.14 -5.49
CA SER A 296 10.02 14.13 -5.84
C SER A 296 10.30 13.35 -7.12
N ASN A 297 11.42 13.63 -7.77
CA ASN A 297 11.91 12.85 -8.92
C ASN A 297 13.39 12.50 -8.75
N TRP A 298 13.68 11.21 -8.80
CA TRP A 298 15.05 10.65 -8.84
C TRP A 298 15.45 10.28 -10.27
N ALA A 299 14.45 10.05 -11.13
CA ALA A 299 14.60 10.10 -12.57
C ALA A 299 14.82 11.55 -13.06
N SER A 300 15.37 11.71 -14.27
CA SER A 300 15.49 13.03 -14.90
C SER A 300 14.11 13.65 -15.14
N ALA A 301 14.02 14.98 -15.09
CA ALA A 301 12.76 15.69 -15.33
C ALA A 301 12.15 15.34 -16.70
N GLU A 302 12.98 15.23 -17.74
CA GLU A 302 12.56 14.81 -19.09
C GLU A 302 11.96 13.39 -19.11
N LEU A 303 12.53 12.46 -18.32
CA LEU A 303 11.98 11.10 -18.21
C LEU A 303 10.65 11.10 -17.47
N VAL A 304 10.52 11.88 -16.39
CA VAL A 304 9.25 12.00 -15.66
C VAL A 304 8.17 12.63 -16.54
N GLU A 305 8.47 13.73 -17.22
CA GLU A 305 7.53 14.43 -18.12
C GLU A 305 7.06 13.52 -19.26
N SER A 306 7.94 12.68 -19.82
CA SER A 306 7.57 11.76 -20.90
C SER A 306 6.88 10.48 -20.42
N ALA A 307 7.13 10.03 -19.17
CA ALA A 307 6.54 8.82 -18.64
C ALA A 307 5.16 9.03 -18.01
N PHE A 308 4.90 10.18 -17.39
CA PHE A 308 3.64 10.43 -16.68
C PHE A 308 2.55 10.97 -17.62
N ASN A 309 1.43 10.25 -17.68
CA ASN A 309 0.19 10.72 -18.27
C ASN A 309 -0.86 10.84 -17.15
N VAL A 310 -1.22 12.07 -16.80
CA VAL A 310 -2.16 12.36 -15.71
C VAL A 310 -3.40 13.04 -16.28
N THR A 311 -4.55 12.37 -16.16
CA THR A 311 -5.87 12.83 -16.65
C THR A 311 -6.91 12.75 -15.54
N ASP A 312 -7.91 13.62 -15.59
CA ASP A 312 -9.09 13.63 -14.71
C ASP A 312 -8.78 13.35 -13.23
N THR A 313 -7.69 13.97 -12.75
CA THR A 313 -7.11 13.76 -11.44
C THR A 313 -7.10 15.06 -10.68
N TYR A 314 -7.60 15.03 -9.44
CA TYR A 314 -7.83 16.23 -8.66
C TYR A 314 -7.33 16.09 -7.22
N TRP A 315 -6.87 17.19 -6.65
CA TRP A 315 -6.63 17.30 -5.22
C TRP A 315 -7.33 18.53 -4.65
N ASP A 316 -7.75 18.44 -3.39
CA ASP A 316 -8.35 19.58 -2.70
C ASP A 316 -7.28 20.63 -2.37
N ALA A 317 -7.33 21.76 -3.07
CA ALA A 317 -6.39 22.85 -2.93
C ALA A 317 -6.55 23.64 -1.63
N ASP A 318 -7.73 23.65 -1.01
CA ASP A 318 -7.93 24.29 0.29
C ASP A 318 -7.24 23.48 1.40
N LEU A 319 -7.35 22.15 1.33
CA LEU A 319 -6.66 21.22 2.25
C LEU A 319 -5.15 21.14 1.98
N ALA A 320 -4.77 21.20 0.72
CA ALA A 320 -3.38 21.13 0.27
C ALA A 320 -2.70 22.50 0.20
N SER A 321 -3.28 23.58 0.75
CA SER A 321 -2.65 24.92 0.76
C SER A 321 -2.20 25.44 -0.61
N GLY A 322 -2.95 25.12 -1.68
CA GLY A 322 -2.68 25.60 -3.04
C GLY A 322 -1.42 25.03 -3.70
N LEU A 323 -0.98 23.84 -3.29
CA LEU A 323 0.21 23.18 -3.86
C LEU A 323 0.08 22.93 -5.37
N PRO A 324 1.20 22.97 -6.12
CA PRO A 324 1.23 22.61 -7.54
C PRO A 324 1.08 21.10 -7.76
N ALA A 325 0.86 20.67 -9.00
CA ALA A 325 0.79 19.25 -9.39
C ALA A 325 2.08 18.48 -9.05
N SER A 326 3.25 19.07 -9.29
CA SER A 326 4.55 18.42 -9.10
C SER A 326 5.56 19.38 -8.45
N VAL A 327 6.55 18.80 -7.76
CA VAL A 327 7.74 19.56 -7.37
C VAL A 327 8.64 19.82 -8.59
N ASN A 328 9.56 20.79 -8.46
CA ASN A 328 10.49 21.19 -9.52
C ASN A 328 9.84 21.73 -10.82
N ASN A 329 8.53 22.04 -10.79
CA ASN A 329 7.76 22.54 -11.93
C ASN A 329 7.82 21.60 -13.16
N ILE A 330 7.87 20.29 -12.94
CA ILE A 330 7.78 19.32 -14.02
C ILE A 330 6.36 19.39 -14.59
N PRO A 331 6.16 19.68 -15.89
CA PRO A 331 4.84 19.69 -16.48
C PRO A 331 4.13 18.36 -16.22
N MET A 332 2.98 18.42 -15.55
CA MET A 332 2.18 17.28 -15.16
C MET A 332 0.71 17.68 -15.25
N GLY A 333 -0.15 16.75 -15.68
CA GLY A 333 -1.59 16.98 -15.70
C GLY A 333 -2.20 16.97 -14.29
N GLY A 334 -3.53 16.94 -14.25
CA GLY A 334 -4.33 17.05 -13.02
C GLY A 334 -4.43 18.48 -12.48
N ASP A 335 -5.46 18.73 -11.67
CA ASP A 335 -5.81 20.07 -11.21
C ASP A 335 -6.09 20.13 -9.71
N GLY A 336 -5.53 21.15 -9.06
CA GLY A 336 -5.92 21.54 -7.70
C GLY A 336 -7.24 22.31 -7.76
N LYS A 337 -8.26 21.79 -7.09
CA LYS A 337 -9.62 22.38 -7.06
C LYS A 337 -9.99 22.75 -5.63
N LEU A 338 -10.74 23.82 -5.46
CA LEU A 338 -11.24 24.22 -4.14
C LEU A 338 -12.21 23.17 -3.60
N THR A 339 -12.38 23.11 -2.28
CA THR A 339 -13.27 22.13 -1.63
C THR A 339 -14.66 22.15 -2.24
N PHE A 340 -15.22 23.34 -2.46
CA PHE A 340 -16.56 23.47 -3.03
C PHE A 340 -16.63 23.01 -4.49
N GLU A 341 -15.55 23.13 -5.27
CA GLU A 341 -15.53 22.69 -6.68
C GLU A 341 -15.54 21.16 -6.77
N LEU A 342 -14.90 20.48 -5.81
CA LEU A 342 -14.90 19.01 -5.73
C LEU A 342 -16.18 18.43 -5.13
N GLN A 343 -16.85 19.17 -4.23
CA GLN A 343 -18.08 18.72 -3.58
C GLN A 343 -19.37 19.11 -4.31
N CYS A 344 -19.33 20.14 -5.16
CA CYS A 344 -20.54 20.62 -5.85
C CYS A 344 -21.16 19.55 -6.78
N PRO A 345 -20.40 18.88 -7.67
CA PRO A 345 -21.00 17.96 -8.64
C PRO A 345 -21.63 16.75 -7.96
N THR A 346 -22.92 16.53 -8.22
CA THR A 346 -23.68 15.38 -7.67
C THR A 346 -23.90 14.26 -8.68
N ALA A 347 -23.36 14.43 -9.89
CA ALA A 347 -23.34 13.46 -10.97
C ALA A 347 -22.22 13.82 -11.98
N PRO A 348 -21.80 12.89 -12.86
CA PRO A 348 -20.89 13.20 -13.96
C PRO A 348 -21.47 14.30 -14.86
N GLY A 349 -20.68 15.34 -15.13
CA GLY A 349 -21.06 16.43 -16.03
C GLY A 349 -22.16 17.36 -15.48
N ASP A 350 -22.21 17.55 -14.16
CA ASP A 350 -23.22 18.38 -13.49
C ASP A 350 -23.17 19.85 -13.94
N VAL A 351 -24.13 20.24 -14.80
CA VAL A 351 -24.25 21.60 -15.36
C VAL A 351 -24.63 22.68 -14.36
N SER A 352 -25.07 22.31 -13.15
CA SER A 352 -25.32 23.27 -12.08
C SER A 352 -24.04 23.72 -11.36
N CYS A 353 -22.96 22.96 -11.57
CA CYS A 353 -21.61 23.20 -11.09
C CYS A 353 -20.68 23.44 -12.31
N ASP A 354 -19.43 22.98 -12.24
CA ASP A 354 -18.56 22.88 -13.41
C ASP A 354 -18.82 21.53 -14.14
N PRO A 355 -19.42 21.54 -15.34
CA PRO A 355 -19.77 20.32 -16.05
C PRO A 355 -18.55 19.58 -16.64
N THR A 356 -17.34 20.13 -16.50
CA THR A 356 -16.11 19.48 -16.96
C THR A 356 -15.48 18.59 -15.88
N ILE A 357 -15.70 18.92 -14.60
CA ILE A 357 -15.18 18.13 -13.49
C ILE A 357 -16.00 16.85 -13.38
N PHE A 358 -15.30 15.72 -13.30
CA PHE A 358 -15.88 14.37 -13.26
C PHE A 358 -16.78 14.00 -14.45
N ALA A 359 -16.71 14.74 -15.56
CA ALA A 359 -17.59 14.52 -16.71
C ALA A 359 -17.53 13.09 -17.26
N ASP A 360 -16.34 12.52 -17.26
CA ASP A 360 -16.05 11.19 -17.79
C ASP A 360 -15.95 10.11 -16.69
N TRP A 361 -16.23 10.45 -15.43
CA TRP A 361 -16.20 9.49 -14.31
C TRP A 361 -17.46 8.60 -14.33
N ASP A 362 -17.27 7.29 -14.15
CA ASP A 362 -18.37 6.32 -14.17
C ASP A 362 -19.17 6.33 -12.85
N ALA A 363 -20.44 6.74 -12.89
CA ALA A 363 -21.34 6.75 -11.73
C ALA A 363 -21.70 5.35 -11.19
N THR A 364 -21.35 4.28 -11.89
CA THR A 364 -21.44 2.89 -11.37
C THR A 364 -20.23 2.51 -10.52
N VAL A 365 -19.11 3.23 -10.65
CA VAL A 365 -17.89 3.09 -9.84
C VAL A 365 -17.87 4.12 -8.72
N TRP A 366 -18.27 5.35 -9.01
CA TRP A 366 -18.24 6.49 -8.11
C TRP A 366 -19.63 6.84 -7.56
N ASP A 367 -19.67 7.15 -6.27
CA ASP A 367 -20.79 7.82 -5.62
C ASP A 367 -20.42 9.29 -5.37
N PHE A 368 -21.10 10.19 -6.08
CA PHE A 368 -20.91 11.63 -5.97
C PHE A 368 -21.61 12.25 -4.76
N GLY A 369 -22.41 11.46 -4.03
CA GLY A 369 -23.07 11.92 -2.81
C GLY A 369 -23.97 13.14 -3.03
N THR A 370 -23.90 14.07 -2.08
CA THR A 370 -24.59 15.36 -2.11
C THR A 370 -23.62 16.51 -2.37
N SER A 371 -24.12 17.74 -2.52
CA SER A 371 -23.30 18.93 -2.81
C SER A 371 -22.35 19.38 -1.67
N THR A 372 -22.15 18.53 -0.66
CA THR A 372 -21.25 18.70 0.49
C THR A 372 -20.38 17.48 0.74
N ASP A 373 -20.57 16.40 -0.04
CA ASP A 373 -19.78 15.18 0.06
C ASP A 373 -18.71 15.21 -1.03
N TYR A 374 -17.54 14.63 -0.76
CA TYR A 374 -16.61 14.32 -1.83
C TYR A 374 -17.04 13.03 -2.54
N PRO A 375 -16.73 12.86 -3.84
CA PRO A 375 -16.90 11.59 -4.51
C PRO A 375 -16.13 10.46 -3.81
N VAL A 376 -16.81 9.34 -3.60
CA VAL A 376 -16.23 8.13 -3.01
C VAL A 376 -16.49 6.93 -3.92
N LEU A 377 -15.71 5.87 -3.77
CA LEU A 377 -15.96 4.61 -4.47
C LEU A 377 -17.15 3.88 -3.85
N ARG A 378 -17.96 3.24 -4.70
CA ARG A 378 -19.14 2.45 -4.31
C ARG A 378 -18.82 1.09 -3.69
#